data_AF-A0AAJ2R882-F1
#
_entry.id   AF-A0AAJ2R882-F1
#
_cell.length_a   1.000
_cell.length_b   1.000
_cell.length_c   1.000
_cell.angle_alpha   90.00
_cell.angle_beta   90.00
_cell.angle_gamma   90.00
#
_symmetry.space_group_name_H-M   'P 1'
#
loop_
_entity.id
_entity.type
_entity.pdbx_description
1 polymer ?
#
loop_
_entity_poly.entity_id
_entity_poly.type
_entity_poly.pdbx_seq_one_letter_code
_entity_poly.pdbx_strand_id
1 'polypeptide(L)'
;MSSSTRKPQQTTSAFVSASQWDAKHLADMVSRVHDPLVADILIGLLEEHSDLKMQYLGVYTKAWETLRRAEQIREKAYEAGQKYADRRRKVSMCVTWSVSVLRDFYRLVRQEILKSRTKQHEKQAAKPAPAKPQGENVICLPMVQRPTGTDR
;
A
#
# COMPACT_ATOMS: atom_id res chain seq x y z
N MET A 1 2.55 -60.96 -22.75
CA MET A 1 3.58 -59.95 -23.06
C MET A 1 2.87 -58.79 -23.75
N SER A 2 2.56 -57.73 -23.01
CA SER A 2 1.71 -56.63 -23.50
C SER A 2 2.57 -55.50 -24.06
N SER A 3 2.47 -55.27 -25.36
CA SER A 3 3.13 -54.21 -26.11
C SER A 3 2.38 -52.88 -25.91
N SER A 4 2.99 -51.97 -25.14
CA SER A 4 2.53 -50.58 -24.98
C SER A 4 3.18 -49.70 -26.06
N THR A 5 2.41 -49.33 -27.07
CA THR A 5 2.79 -48.34 -28.09
C THR A 5 2.70 -46.93 -27.52
N ARG A 6 3.80 -46.41 -26.96
CA ARG A 6 3.91 -44.97 -26.67
C ARG A 6 4.29 -44.22 -27.95
N LYS A 7 3.34 -43.42 -28.46
CA LYS A 7 3.59 -42.32 -29.40
C LYS A 7 4.75 -41.45 -28.88
N PRO A 8 5.74 -41.08 -29.70
CA PRO A 8 6.61 -39.97 -29.35
C PRO A 8 5.77 -38.69 -29.37
N GLN A 9 5.52 -38.17 -28.18
CA GLN A 9 4.93 -36.87 -27.96
C GLN A 9 5.91 -35.84 -28.53
N GLN A 10 5.62 -35.33 -29.73
CA GLN A 10 6.31 -34.18 -30.31
C GLN A 10 6.07 -32.99 -29.39
N THR A 11 6.94 -32.82 -28.39
CA THR A 11 7.19 -31.53 -27.79
C THR A 11 7.78 -30.68 -28.91
N THR A 12 6.99 -29.76 -29.45
CA THR A 12 7.44 -28.65 -30.28
C THR A 12 8.35 -27.77 -29.42
N SER A 13 9.54 -28.27 -29.11
CA SER A 13 10.64 -27.46 -28.66
C SER A 13 11.19 -26.77 -29.90
N ALA A 14 10.49 -25.73 -30.33
CA ALA A 14 11.03 -24.68 -31.19
C ALA A 14 12.10 -23.93 -30.39
N PHE A 15 13.18 -24.64 -30.02
CA PHE A 15 14.48 -24.01 -29.87
C PHE A 15 14.84 -23.55 -31.27
N VAL A 16 14.36 -22.35 -31.59
CA VAL A 16 14.78 -21.56 -32.73
C VAL A 16 16.30 -21.58 -32.68
N SER A 17 16.90 -22.31 -33.62
CA SER A 17 18.33 -22.22 -33.85
C SER A 17 18.64 -20.75 -34.11
N ALA A 18 19.50 -20.16 -33.28
CA ALA A 18 19.81 -18.74 -33.24
C ALA A 18 20.38 -18.16 -34.56
N SER A 19 20.54 -18.98 -35.61
CA SER A 19 21.22 -18.63 -36.85
C SER A 19 20.30 -18.40 -38.06
N GLN A 20 18.98 -18.52 -37.93
CA GLN A 20 18.05 -18.21 -39.04
C GLN A 20 16.97 -17.23 -38.59
N TRP A 21 17.36 -15.98 -38.40
CA TRP A 21 16.40 -14.89 -38.39
C TRP A 21 15.79 -14.76 -39.78
N ASP A 22 14.51 -15.11 -39.90
CA ASP A 22 13.76 -14.96 -41.13
C ASP A 22 13.77 -13.48 -41.55
N ALA A 23 14.17 -13.18 -42.79
CA ALA A 23 14.21 -11.82 -43.33
C ALA A 23 12.85 -11.10 -43.18
N LYS A 24 11.75 -11.87 -43.18
CA LYS A 24 10.41 -11.37 -42.89
C LYS A 24 10.26 -10.86 -41.46
N HIS A 25 10.85 -11.54 -40.48
CA HIS A 25 10.82 -11.13 -39.07
C HIS A 25 11.63 -9.86 -38.84
N LEU A 26 12.79 -9.74 -39.50
CA LEU A 26 13.60 -8.53 -39.45
C LEU A 26 12.86 -7.34 -40.07
N ALA A 27 12.20 -7.54 -41.22
CA ALA A 27 11.40 -6.50 -41.86
C ALA A 27 10.20 -6.05 -41.01
N ASP A 28 9.54 -6.98 -40.30
CA ASP A 28 8.47 -6.65 -39.36
C ASP A 28 8.99 -5.79 -38.20
N MET A 29 10.12 -6.18 -37.60
CA MET A 29 10.78 -5.39 -36.54
C MET A 29 11.20 -4.00 -37.00
N VAL A 30 11.73 -3.87 -38.23
CA VAL A 30 12.10 -2.58 -38.84
C VAL A 30 10.86 -1.69 -39.02
N SER A 31 9.73 -2.25 -39.45
CA SER A 31 8.48 -1.50 -39.59
C SER A 31 7.94 -0.98 -38.24
N ARG A 32 8.22 -1.74 -37.17
CA ARG A 32 7.77 -1.48 -35.80
C ARG A 32 8.81 -0.79 -34.93
N VAL A 33 9.88 -0.24 -35.50
CA VAL A 33 10.98 0.39 -34.74
C VAL A 33 10.55 1.62 -33.92
N HIS A 34 9.35 2.15 -34.16
CA HIS A 34 8.76 3.22 -33.36
C HIS A 34 8.33 2.77 -31.95
N ASP A 35 8.14 1.46 -31.74
CA ASP A 35 7.86 0.87 -30.45
C ASP A 35 9.18 0.71 -29.66
N PRO A 36 9.32 1.29 -28.46
CA PRO A 36 10.56 1.24 -27.70
C PRO A 36 11.00 -0.17 -27.31
N LEU A 37 10.05 -1.12 -27.14
CA LEU A 37 10.39 -2.51 -26.83
C LEU A 37 10.99 -3.22 -28.03
N VAL A 38 10.43 -2.97 -29.22
CA VAL A 38 10.94 -3.56 -30.48
C VAL A 38 12.29 -2.93 -30.84
N ALA A 39 12.45 -1.63 -30.61
CA ALA A 39 13.70 -0.93 -30.83
C ALA A 39 14.86 -1.50 -29.97
N ASP A 40 14.60 -1.78 -28.69
CA ASP A 40 15.59 -2.37 -27.78
C ASP A 40 16.04 -3.77 -28.24
N ILE A 41 15.06 -4.64 -28.57
CA ILE A 41 15.33 -5.99 -29.09
C ILE A 41 16.12 -5.92 -30.42
N LEU A 42 15.74 -4.99 -31.31
CA LEU A 42 16.42 -4.79 -32.58
C LEU A 42 17.85 -4.30 -32.37
N ILE A 43 18.11 -3.38 -31.44
CA ILE A 43 19.47 -2.92 -31.10
C ILE A 43 20.32 -4.09 -30.62
N GLY A 44 19.82 -4.89 -29.68
CA GLY A 44 20.54 -6.06 -29.17
C GLY A 44 20.90 -7.06 -30.28
N LEU A 45 19.95 -7.32 -31.18
CA LEU A 45 20.17 -8.17 -32.34
C LEU A 45 21.26 -7.63 -33.29
N LEU A 46 21.24 -6.33 -33.60
CA LEU A 46 22.25 -5.73 -34.47
C LEU A 46 23.62 -5.61 -33.79
N GLU A 47 23.69 -5.54 -32.46
CA GLU A 47 24.97 -5.57 -31.75
C GLU A 47 25.60 -6.96 -31.75
N GLU A 48 24.79 -8.02 -31.67
CA GLU A 48 25.24 -9.40 -31.74
C GLU A 48 25.71 -9.79 -33.16
N HIS A 49 25.15 -9.16 -34.21
CA HIS A 49 25.50 -9.41 -35.61
C HIS A 49 26.01 -8.14 -36.32
N SER A 50 27.34 -7.91 -36.26
CA SER A 50 28.00 -6.74 -36.86
C SER A 50 27.75 -6.57 -38.37
N ASP A 51 27.58 -7.67 -39.10
CA ASP A 51 27.35 -7.65 -40.54
C ASP A 51 25.96 -7.07 -40.88
N LEU A 52 24.95 -7.42 -40.07
CA LEU A 52 23.61 -6.85 -40.17
C LEU A 52 23.59 -5.38 -39.73
N LYS A 53 24.41 -5.02 -38.74
CA LYS A 53 24.55 -3.63 -38.27
C LYS A 53 24.94 -2.67 -39.37
N MET A 54 25.89 -3.05 -40.21
CA MET A 54 26.34 -2.22 -41.32
C MET A 54 25.26 -2.06 -42.39
N GLN A 55 24.48 -3.10 -42.66
CA GLN A 55 23.39 -3.07 -43.64
C GLN A 55 22.19 -2.23 -43.17
N TYR A 56 21.88 -2.26 -41.87
CA TYR A 56 20.71 -1.60 -41.28
C TYR A 56 21.08 -0.42 -40.39
N LEU A 57 22.19 0.27 -40.66
CA LEU A 57 22.71 1.35 -39.82
C LEU A 57 21.69 2.47 -39.59
N GLY A 58 20.91 2.85 -40.61
CA GLY A 58 19.88 3.87 -40.49
C GLY A 58 18.69 3.45 -39.61
N VAL A 59 18.39 2.14 -39.54
CA VAL A 59 17.37 1.62 -38.63
C VAL A 59 17.90 1.56 -37.21
N TYR A 60 19.16 1.18 -37.05
CA TYR A 60 19.84 1.15 -35.75
C TYR A 60 19.88 2.53 -35.08
N THR A 61 20.25 3.58 -35.81
CA THR A 61 20.25 4.95 -35.27
C THR A 61 18.84 5.41 -34.89
N LYS A 62 17.84 5.08 -35.72
CA LYS A 62 16.44 5.39 -35.44
C LYS A 62 15.92 4.66 -34.21
N ALA A 63 16.28 3.39 -34.01
CA ALA A 63 15.97 2.61 -32.82
C ALA A 63 16.55 3.25 -31.54
N TRP A 64 17.80 3.73 -31.63
CA TRP A 64 18.45 4.44 -30.54
C TRP A 64 17.74 5.75 -30.18
N GLU A 65 17.32 6.52 -31.18
CA GLU A 65 16.54 7.74 -30.94
C GLU A 65 15.18 7.45 -30.29
N THR A 66 14.49 6.39 -30.72
CA THR A 66 13.19 6.01 -30.15
C THR A 66 13.32 5.58 -28.69
N LEU A 67 14.36 4.81 -28.37
CA LEU A 67 14.64 4.38 -27.00
C LEU A 67 14.95 5.59 -26.11
N ARG A 68 15.80 6.51 -26.59
CA ARG A 68 16.16 7.74 -25.87
C ARG A 68 14.96 8.65 -25.61
N ARG A 69 14.05 8.78 -26.59
CA ARG A 69 12.79 9.54 -26.40
C ARG A 69 11.89 8.87 -25.36
N ALA A 70 11.80 7.54 -25.37
CA ALA A 70 10.98 6.79 -24.41
C ALA A 70 11.54 6.90 -22.98
N GLU A 71 12.87 6.85 -22.81
CA GLU A 71 13.54 7.07 -21.52
C GLU A 71 13.25 8.47 -20.98
N GLN A 72 13.37 9.51 -21.80
CA GLN A 72 13.04 10.88 -21.39
C GLN A 72 11.59 11.04 -20.93
N ILE A 73 10.65 10.33 -21.57
CA ILE A 73 9.23 10.35 -21.17
C ILE A 73 9.06 9.61 -19.83
N ARG A 74 9.73 8.45 -19.67
CA ARG A 74 9.72 7.70 -18.41
C ARG A 74 10.31 8.51 -17.27
N GLU A 75 11.47 9.13 -17.44
CA GLU A 75 12.10 9.99 -16.42
C GLU A 75 11.14 11.10 -15.98
N LYS A 76 10.51 11.81 -16.92
CA LYS A 76 9.51 12.83 -16.61
C LYS A 76 8.31 12.27 -15.83
N ALA A 77 7.86 11.07 -16.17
CA ALA A 77 6.77 10.39 -15.45
C ALA A 77 7.19 9.98 -14.03
N TYR A 78 8.42 9.48 -13.85
CA TYR A 78 8.99 9.15 -12.54
C TYR A 78 9.16 10.39 -11.66
N GLU A 79 9.67 11.50 -12.21
CA GLU A 79 9.79 12.75 -11.47
C GLU A 79 8.42 13.28 -11.00
N ALA A 80 7.40 13.19 -11.85
CA ALA A 80 6.04 13.57 -11.49
C ALA A 80 5.47 12.67 -10.37
N GLY A 81 5.68 11.35 -10.47
CA GLY A 81 5.26 10.39 -9.46
C GLY A 81 5.99 10.58 -8.11
N GLN A 82 7.28 10.89 -8.15
CA GLN A 82 8.10 11.10 -6.96
C GLN A 82 7.67 12.36 -6.20
N LYS A 83 7.38 13.46 -6.90
CA LYS A 83 6.84 14.69 -6.29
C LYS A 83 5.52 14.43 -5.55
N TYR A 84 4.66 13.57 -6.10
CA TYR A 84 3.41 13.19 -5.43
C TYR A 84 3.65 12.30 -4.20
N ALA A 85 4.55 11.32 -4.32
CA ALA A 85 4.92 10.45 -3.20
C ALA A 85 5.52 11.22 -2.02
N ASP A 86 6.37 12.21 -2.28
CA ASP A 86 6.97 13.06 -1.26
C ASP A 86 5.95 13.95 -0.55
N ARG A 87 4.99 14.52 -1.30
CA ARG A 87 3.87 15.27 -0.68
C ARG A 87 3.04 14.37 0.21
N ARG A 88 2.71 13.16 -0.26
CA ARG A 88 1.94 12.18 0.52
C ARG A 88 2.68 11.77 1.81
N ARG A 89 4.00 11.57 1.75
CA ARG A 89 4.83 11.30 2.93
C ARG A 89 4.79 12.44 3.94
N LYS A 90 4.97 13.69 3.50
CA LYS A 90 4.89 14.87 4.37
C LYS A 90 3.55 14.97 5.08
N VAL A 91 2.45 14.80 4.34
CA VAL A 91 1.10 14.82 4.92
C VAL A 91 0.92 13.69 5.93
N SER A 92 1.33 12.47 5.60
CA SER A 92 1.23 11.33 6.53
C SER A 92 2.03 11.54 7.82
N MET A 93 3.19 12.19 7.74
CA MET A 93 4.02 12.51 8.88
C MET A 93 3.35 13.55 9.78
N CYS A 94 2.80 14.63 9.21
CA CYS A 94 2.03 15.62 9.95
C CYS A 94 0.82 15.00 10.65
N VAL A 95 0.03 14.19 9.94
CA VAL A 95 -1.15 13.52 10.50
C VAL A 95 -0.75 12.59 11.65
N THR A 96 0.30 11.79 11.47
CA THR A 96 0.79 10.88 12.52
C THR A 96 1.25 11.65 13.75
N TRP A 97 1.94 12.78 13.55
CA TRP A 97 2.37 13.65 14.65
C TRP A 97 1.19 14.28 15.40
N SER A 98 0.21 14.83 14.67
CA SER A 98 -1.01 15.36 15.27
C SER A 98 -1.79 14.32 16.07
N VAL A 99 -1.91 13.09 15.56
CA VAL A 99 -2.57 11.99 16.26
C VAL A 99 -1.79 11.60 17.52
N SER A 100 -0.45 11.60 17.47
CA SER A 100 0.38 11.32 18.63
C SER A 100 0.18 12.37 19.74
N VAL A 101 0.21 13.65 19.38
CA VAL A 101 0.00 14.76 20.32
C VAL A 101 -1.40 14.69 20.94
N LEU A 102 -2.44 14.45 20.14
CA LEU A 102 -3.80 14.27 20.67
C LEU A 102 -3.89 13.11 21.65
N ARG A 103 -3.24 11.98 21.34
CA ARG A 103 -3.22 10.79 22.19
C ARG A 103 -2.52 11.06 23.51
N ASP A 104 -1.39 11.77 23.50
CA ASP A 104 -0.66 12.14 24.70
C ASP A 104 -1.45 13.13 25.56
N PHE A 105 -2.11 14.11 24.94
CA PHE A 105 -3.01 15.03 25.64
C PHE A 105 -4.16 14.29 26.30
N TYR A 106 -4.82 13.37 25.59
CA TYR A 106 -5.89 12.54 26.15
C TYR A 106 -5.40 11.66 27.30
N ARG A 107 -4.16 11.13 27.21
CA ARG A 107 -3.53 10.34 28.27
C ARG A 107 -3.28 11.18 29.52
N LEU A 108 -2.82 12.41 29.38
CA LEU A 108 -2.61 13.35 30.48
C LEU A 108 -3.94 13.71 31.16
N VAL A 109 -4.96 14.08 30.39
CA VAL A 109 -6.30 14.40 30.93
C VAL A 109 -6.88 13.19 31.68
N ARG A 110 -6.76 11.98 31.11
CA ARG A 110 -7.23 10.75 31.76
C ARG A 110 -6.48 10.47 33.06
N GLN A 111 -5.17 10.69 33.11
CA GLN A 111 -4.39 10.56 34.34
C GLN A 111 -4.82 11.55 35.41
N GLU A 112 -5.15 12.79 35.04
CA GLU A 112 -5.60 13.82 35.99
C GLU A 112 -7.01 13.51 36.54
N ILE A 113 -7.90 12.98 35.69
CA ILE A 113 -9.22 12.48 36.11
C ILE A 113 -9.08 11.27 37.06
N LEU A 114 -8.15 10.36 36.78
CA LEU A 114 -7.91 9.20 37.67
C LEU A 114 -7.31 9.64 39.01
N LYS A 115 -6.35 10.57 39.00
CA LYS A 115 -5.75 11.14 40.21
C LYS A 115 -6.77 11.91 41.07
N SER A 116 -7.69 12.65 40.44
CA SER A 116 -8.75 13.35 41.18
C SER A 116 -9.76 12.37 41.80
N ARG A 117 -10.08 11.26 41.11
CA ARG A 117 -10.92 10.18 41.65
C ARG A 117 -10.26 9.44 42.81
N THR A 118 -8.96 9.10 42.72
CA THR A 118 -8.25 8.45 43.83
C THR A 118 -8.13 9.36 45.04
N LYS A 119 -7.84 10.66 44.85
CA LYS A 119 -7.86 11.66 45.94
C LYS A 119 -9.24 11.83 46.58
N GLN A 120 -10.32 11.74 45.81
CA GLN A 120 -11.68 11.75 46.38
C GLN A 120 -11.98 10.47 47.18
N HIS A 121 -11.54 9.31 46.68
CA HIS A 121 -11.72 8.03 47.35
C HIS A 121 -10.92 7.93 48.65
N GLU A 122 -9.71 8.48 48.67
CA GLU A 122 -8.84 8.57 49.85
C GLU A 122 -9.41 9.54 50.89
N LYS A 123 -9.95 10.70 50.46
CA LYS A 123 -10.68 11.63 51.34
C LYS A 123 -12.00 11.06 51.89
N GLN A 124 -12.66 10.17 51.15
CA GLN A 124 -13.84 9.45 51.65
C GLN A 124 -13.47 8.28 52.57
N ALA A 125 -12.33 7.61 52.34
CA ALA A 125 -11.81 6.57 53.23
C ALA A 125 -11.19 7.15 54.52
N ALA A 126 -10.68 8.38 54.49
CA ALA A 126 -10.18 9.12 55.65
C ALA A 126 -11.26 9.89 56.41
N LYS A 127 -12.51 9.95 55.91
CA LYS A 127 -13.64 10.34 56.76
C LYS A 127 -13.82 9.22 57.78
N PRO A 128 -13.78 9.51 59.10
CA PRO A 128 -14.09 8.50 60.09
C PRO A 128 -15.48 7.95 59.78
N ALA A 129 -15.60 6.62 59.79
CA ALA A 129 -16.88 5.94 59.68
C ALA A 129 -17.90 6.68 60.56
N PRO A 130 -19.11 7.04 60.05
CA PRO A 130 -20.12 7.62 60.91
C PRO A 130 -20.32 6.64 62.07
N ALA A 131 -20.08 7.13 63.28
CA ALA A 131 -20.23 6.37 64.51
C ALA A 131 -21.58 5.66 64.44
N LYS A 132 -21.57 4.33 64.62
CA LYS A 132 -22.80 3.54 64.78
C LYS A 132 -23.70 4.29 65.78
N PRO A 133 -24.93 4.69 65.41
CA PRO A 133 -25.88 5.04 66.44
C PRO A 133 -26.20 3.73 67.19
N GLN A 134 -25.66 3.62 68.40
CA GLN A 134 -26.20 2.70 69.38
C GLN A 134 -27.65 3.09 69.63
N GLY A 135 -28.54 2.10 69.55
CA GLY A 135 -29.79 2.06 70.31
C GLY A 135 -30.87 3.07 69.95
N GLU A 136 -32.00 2.53 69.50
CA GLU A 136 -33.34 3.03 69.84
C GLU A 136 -33.70 4.45 69.38
N ASN A 137 -34.25 4.53 68.16
CA ASN A 137 -35.61 5.06 67.90
C ASN A 137 -35.79 5.19 66.37
N VAL A 138 -36.22 4.09 65.74
CA VAL A 138 -36.65 4.12 64.34
C VAL A 138 -38.07 4.68 64.30
N ILE A 139 -38.20 5.99 64.09
CA ILE A 139 -39.47 6.57 63.64
C ILE A 139 -39.59 6.24 62.15
N CYS A 140 -40.31 5.17 61.83
CA CYS A 140 -40.75 4.90 60.47
C CYS A 140 -41.77 5.97 60.08
N LEU A 141 -41.35 6.97 59.28
CA LEU A 141 -42.27 7.87 58.62
C LEU A 141 -43.07 7.06 57.58
N PRO A 142 -44.42 7.14 57.56
CA PRO A 142 -45.23 6.41 56.60
C PRO A 142 -44.92 6.87 55.18
N MET A 143 -44.72 5.90 54.28
CA MET A 143 -44.60 6.13 52.84
C MET A 143 -45.82 6.91 52.35
N VAL A 144 -45.59 8.13 51.86
CA VAL A 144 -46.57 8.91 51.11
C VAL A 144 -46.85 8.17 49.82
N GLN A 145 -48.00 7.50 49.73
CA GLN A 145 -48.53 6.96 48.48
C GLN A 145 -48.79 8.13 47.53
N ARG A 146 -48.05 8.19 46.42
CA ARG A 146 -48.41 9.04 45.28
C ARG A 146 -49.58 8.38 44.55
N PRO A 147 -50.75 9.02 44.41
CA PRO A 147 -51.79 8.51 43.54
C PRO A 147 -51.33 8.66 42.08
N THR A 148 -51.12 7.53 41.41
CA THR A 148 -50.99 7.44 39.96
C THR A 148 -52.36 7.75 39.37
N GLY A 149 -52.60 9.01 39.02
CA GLY A 149 -53.77 9.41 38.25
C GLY A 149 -53.65 8.87 36.83
N THR A 150 -54.40 7.81 36.53
CA THR A 150 -54.63 7.35 35.16
C THR A 150 -56.14 7.22 34.96
N ASP A 151 -56.69 8.27 34.35
CA ASP A 151 -57.75 8.32 33.34
C ASP A 151 -58.99 7.43 33.46
N ARG A 152 -60.15 8.09 33.62
CA ARG A 152 -61.42 7.79 32.93
C ARG A 152 -62.38 8.97 33.00
#